data_AF-R6QHX8-F1
#
_entry.id   AF-R6QHX8-F1
#
_cell.length_a   1.000
_cell.length_b   1.000
_cell.length_c   1.000
_cell.angle_alpha   90.00
_cell.angle_beta   90.00
_cell.angle_gamma   90.00
#
_symmetry.space_group_name_H-M   'P 1'
#
loop_
_entity.id
_entity.type
_entity.pdbx_description
1 polymer ?
#
loop_
_entity_poly.entity_id
_entity_poly.type
_entity_poly.pdbx_seq_one_letter_code
_entity_poly.pdbx_strand_id
1 'polypeptide(L)'
;MYGNVVSTQEVASGADIKVPATAPIYPGYTFKGWALTNDEITALTEGKTIRAIYEKDATQTYTVKAAGATITVNGTDYTDKAENVAYDAKVTVTKAGATSWTVNGATVGYGESYSFFCASDIELTAVTKADDTSKTQVAIVSTTRPSATDCDVLFVATRTVADNETVVSQGFVYGKNVTASDLTLENVGKTASGTNPGKVRVIYNNTNASQIGLNYGLTAKTGVAGARAFVVTKDADGNVHTYYSEASLYDYNA
;
A
#
# COMPACT_ATOMS: atom_id res chain seq x y z
N MET A 1 -2.11 11.58 -0.47
CA MET A 1 -1.93 10.12 -0.42
C MET A 1 -1.25 9.71 -1.74
N TYR A 2 -0.19 8.89 -1.66
CA TYR A 2 0.63 8.30 -2.74
C TYR A 2 0.83 9.09 -4.05
N GLY A 3 1.76 10.05 -4.07
CA GLY A 3 2.27 10.63 -5.31
C GLY A 3 3.21 9.65 -6.03
N ASN A 4 2.65 8.72 -6.79
CA ASN A 4 3.42 7.79 -7.61
C ASN A 4 3.19 8.07 -9.09
N VAL A 5 4.24 7.93 -9.90
CA VAL A 5 4.15 7.88 -11.37
C VAL A 5 3.29 6.67 -11.72
N VAL A 6 2.12 6.92 -12.29
CA VAL A 6 1.11 5.90 -12.63
C VAL A 6 1.44 5.12 -13.90
N SER A 7 2.28 5.68 -14.76
CA SER A 7 2.82 5.04 -15.97
C SER A 7 4.02 5.83 -16.48
N THR A 8 4.99 5.14 -17.10
CA THR A 8 6.12 5.75 -17.80
C THR A 8 6.19 5.18 -19.21
N GLN A 9 6.29 6.05 -20.21
CA GLN A 9 6.56 5.67 -21.59
C GLN A 9 7.90 6.30 -22.00
N GLU A 10 8.84 5.47 -22.43
CA GLU A 10 10.07 5.91 -23.08
C GLU A 10 9.95 5.61 -24.57
N VAL A 11 10.23 6.60 -25.42
CA VAL A 11 10.13 6.52 -26.88
C VAL A 11 11.38 7.10 -27.53
N ALA A 12 11.76 6.55 -28.69
CA ALA A 12 12.90 7.04 -29.45
C ALA A 12 12.62 8.37 -30.19
N SER A 13 11.34 8.68 -30.40
CA SER A 13 10.87 9.90 -31.05
C SER A 13 9.57 10.37 -30.41
N GLY A 14 9.36 11.70 -30.31
CA GLY A 14 8.10 12.29 -29.85
C GLY A 14 6.90 11.88 -30.72
N ALA A 15 7.13 11.55 -32.00
CA ALA A 15 6.09 11.05 -32.91
C ALA A 15 5.51 9.68 -32.48
N ASP A 16 6.20 8.94 -31.62
CA ASP A 16 5.77 7.62 -31.12
C ASP A 16 5.05 7.70 -29.76
N ILE A 17 4.85 8.91 -29.23
CA ILE A 17 4.10 9.11 -27.98
C ILE A 17 2.66 8.66 -28.20
N LYS A 18 2.16 7.84 -27.26
CA LYS A 18 0.77 7.36 -27.26
C LYS A 18 0.11 7.82 -25.99
N VAL A 19 -1.15 8.24 -26.10
CA VAL A 19 -2.00 8.43 -24.93
C VAL A 19 -2.05 7.09 -24.18
N PRO A 20 -1.85 7.08 -22.84
CA PRO A 20 -1.99 5.85 -22.08
C PRO A 20 -3.38 5.24 -22.31
N ALA A 21 -3.40 4.04 -22.89
CA ALA A 21 -4.64 3.39 -23.32
C ALA A 21 -5.51 2.91 -22.15
N THR A 22 -4.88 2.69 -20.99
CA THR A 22 -5.55 2.25 -19.77
C THR A 22 -5.63 3.41 -18.79
N ALA A 23 -6.85 3.70 -18.33
CA ALA A 23 -7.07 4.60 -17.20
C ALA A 23 -6.27 4.07 -15.99
N PRO A 24 -5.35 4.85 -15.42
CA PRO A 24 -4.64 4.37 -14.24
C PRO A 24 -5.62 4.25 -13.09
N ILE A 25 -5.46 3.19 -12.29
CA ILE A 25 -6.31 2.97 -11.14
C ILE A 25 -5.72 3.71 -9.96
N TYR A 26 -6.56 4.56 -9.35
CA TYR A 26 -6.30 5.12 -8.05
C TYR A 26 -7.41 4.65 -7.11
N PRO A 27 -7.14 3.68 -6.22
CA PRO A 27 -8.18 3.06 -5.39
C PRO A 27 -9.01 4.10 -4.64
N GLY A 28 -10.33 3.91 -4.61
CA GLY A 28 -11.27 4.87 -4.02
C GLY A 28 -11.52 6.13 -4.86
N TYR A 29 -10.98 6.20 -6.08
CA TYR A 29 -11.20 7.28 -7.01
C TYR A 29 -11.47 6.76 -8.42
N THR A 30 -12.35 7.45 -9.14
CA THR A 30 -12.64 7.22 -10.55
C THR A 30 -11.77 8.14 -11.40
N PHE A 31 -11.04 7.57 -12.37
CA PHE A 31 -10.29 8.35 -13.34
C PHE A 31 -11.24 9.15 -14.25
N LYS A 32 -11.01 10.46 -14.35
CA LYS A 32 -11.84 11.38 -15.16
C LYS A 32 -11.17 11.83 -16.44
N GLY A 33 -9.87 11.55 -16.61
CA GLY A 33 -9.10 11.95 -17.78
C GLY A 33 -7.71 12.43 -17.42
N TRP A 34 -6.97 12.87 -18.44
CA TRP A 34 -5.67 13.49 -18.28
C TRP A 34 -5.83 15.02 -18.20
N ALA A 35 -4.87 15.69 -17.55
CA ALA A 35 -4.82 17.15 -17.50
C ALA A 35 -4.51 17.81 -18.85
N LEU A 36 -4.10 17.01 -19.83
CA LEU A 36 -3.98 17.39 -21.23
C LEU A 36 -4.96 16.55 -22.05
N THR A 37 -5.43 17.10 -23.16
CA THR A 37 -6.20 16.38 -24.16
C THR A 37 -5.34 15.34 -24.89
N ASN A 38 -5.98 14.36 -25.53
CA ASN A 38 -5.27 13.34 -26.30
C ASN A 38 -4.38 13.95 -27.40
N ASP A 39 -4.89 14.98 -28.09
CA ASP A 39 -4.16 15.66 -29.17
C ASP A 39 -2.91 16.37 -28.61
N GLU A 40 -3.03 17.08 -27.50
CA GLU A 40 -1.91 17.74 -26.82
C GLU A 40 -0.84 16.73 -26.36
N ILE A 41 -1.23 15.53 -25.94
CA ILE A 41 -0.30 14.46 -25.56
C ILE A 41 0.44 13.93 -26.79
N THR A 42 -0.26 13.66 -27.89
CA THR A 42 0.36 13.14 -29.13
C THR A 42 1.24 14.17 -29.84
N ALA A 43 1.03 15.46 -29.59
CA ALA A 43 1.82 16.54 -30.16
C ALA A 43 3.11 16.86 -29.37
N LEU A 44 3.38 16.15 -28.27
CA LEU A 44 4.59 16.37 -27.47
C LEU A 44 5.85 15.99 -28.26
N THR A 45 6.81 16.91 -28.33
CA THR A 45 8.12 16.67 -28.96
C THR A 45 9.23 16.44 -27.92
N GLU A 46 8.93 16.65 -26.64
CA GLU A 46 9.86 16.55 -25.52
C GLU A 46 9.21 15.82 -24.33
N GLY A 47 10.03 15.30 -23.42
CA GLY A 47 9.54 14.62 -22.22
C GLY A 47 8.70 15.53 -21.33
N LYS A 48 7.50 15.07 -20.94
CA LYS A 48 6.58 15.82 -20.09
C LYS A 48 5.90 14.92 -19.07
N THR A 49 5.75 15.43 -17.85
CA THR A 49 4.88 14.82 -16.82
C THR A 49 3.44 15.23 -17.06
N ILE A 50 2.58 14.25 -17.37
CA ILE A 50 1.12 14.45 -17.51
C ILE A 50 0.44 14.02 -16.20
N ARG A 51 -0.50 14.82 -15.71
CA ARG A 51 -1.26 14.51 -14.49
C ARG A 51 -2.57 13.81 -14.85
N ALA A 52 -2.89 12.73 -14.15
CA ALA A 52 -4.21 12.14 -14.18
C ALA A 52 -5.17 12.94 -13.27
N ILE A 53 -6.42 13.09 -13.71
CA ILE A 53 -7.51 13.72 -12.96
C ILE A 53 -8.41 12.62 -12.41
N TYR A 54 -8.77 12.77 -11.13
CA TYR A 54 -9.58 11.81 -10.40
C TYR A 54 -10.73 12.49 -9.67
N GLU A 55 -11.83 11.77 -9.54
CA GLU A 55 -12.97 12.11 -8.69
C GLU A 55 -13.11 11.03 -7.62
N LYS A 56 -13.42 11.42 -6.38
CA LYS A 56 -13.56 10.44 -5.29
C LYS A 56 -14.76 9.53 -5.56
N ASP A 57 -14.53 8.23 -5.54
CA ASP A 57 -15.58 7.24 -5.72
C ASP A 57 -16.34 7.07 -4.41
N ALA A 58 -17.57 7.56 -4.38
CA ALA A 58 -18.44 7.45 -3.20
C ALA A 58 -19.09 6.06 -3.07
N THR A 59 -18.99 5.19 -4.08
CA THR A 59 -19.63 3.87 -4.09
C THR A 59 -18.74 2.79 -3.51
N GLN A 60 -17.41 2.96 -3.57
CA GLN A 60 -16.48 2.04 -2.95
C GLN A 60 -16.39 2.31 -1.44
N THR A 61 -16.98 1.41 -0.66
CA THR A 61 -16.93 1.46 0.81
C THR A 61 -16.39 0.16 1.39
N TYR A 62 -16.01 0.22 2.67
CA TYR A 62 -15.41 -0.89 3.40
C TYR A 62 -16.02 -1.05 4.79
N THR A 63 -15.66 -2.18 5.41
CA THR A 63 -16.03 -2.53 6.79
C THR A 63 -14.78 -2.54 7.67
N VAL A 64 -14.85 -1.81 8.78
CA VAL A 64 -13.86 -1.88 9.87
C VAL A 64 -14.47 -2.65 11.02
N LYS A 65 -13.77 -3.69 11.51
CA LYS A 65 -14.16 -4.45 12.70
C LYS A 65 -13.10 -4.33 13.78
N ALA A 66 -13.53 -4.15 15.03
CA ALA A 66 -12.66 -4.13 16.20
C ALA A 66 -13.47 -4.55 17.43
N ALA A 67 -13.47 -5.84 17.76
CA ALA A 67 -14.33 -6.39 18.81
C ALA A 67 -14.03 -5.81 20.22
N GLY A 68 -15.10 -5.33 20.87
CA GLY A 68 -15.07 -4.67 22.17
C GLY A 68 -14.41 -3.30 22.15
N ALA A 69 -14.31 -2.64 20.99
CA ALA A 69 -13.69 -1.33 20.84
C ALA A 69 -14.70 -0.28 20.32
N THR A 70 -14.37 0.99 20.57
CA THR A 70 -14.99 2.12 19.88
C THR A 70 -14.23 2.37 18.58
N ILE A 71 -14.94 2.54 17.48
CA ILE A 71 -14.41 2.89 16.16
C ILE A 71 -14.94 4.28 15.81
N THR A 72 -14.07 5.27 15.73
CA THR A 72 -14.42 6.64 15.32
C THR A 72 -14.05 6.83 13.84
N VAL A 73 -15.04 7.08 13.00
CA VAL A 73 -14.86 7.36 11.56
C VAL A 73 -15.26 8.81 11.29
N ASN A 74 -14.30 9.66 10.91
CA ASN A 74 -14.53 11.10 10.66
C ASN A 74 -15.33 11.80 11.79
N GLY A 75 -15.13 11.40 13.04
CA GLY A 75 -15.80 11.96 14.22
C GLY A 75 -17.14 11.32 14.60
N THR A 76 -17.59 10.29 13.88
CA THR A 76 -18.76 9.48 14.25
C THR A 76 -18.31 8.17 14.89
N ASP A 77 -18.87 7.84 16.05
CA ASP A 77 -18.50 6.64 16.81
C ASP A 77 -19.40 5.45 16.48
N TYR A 78 -18.78 4.28 16.39
CA TYR A 78 -19.38 2.98 16.17
C TYR A 78 -18.85 2.01 17.22
N THR A 79 -19.64 1.00 17.57
CA THR A 79 -19.21 -0.08 18.49
C THR A 79 -19.00 -1.36 17.69
N ASP A 80 -17.85 -2.00 17.89
CA ASP A 80 -17.40 -3.28 17.29
C ASP A 80 -17.23 -3.30 15.77
N LYS A 81 -18.07 -2.59 15.02
CA LYS A 81 -18.10 -2.59 13.56
C LYS A 81 -18.58 -1.24 13.02
N ALA A 82 -17.83 -0.69 12.07
CA ALA A 82 -18.26 0.41 11.22
C ALA A 82 -18.40 -0.08 9.77
N GLU A 83 -19.57 0.10 9.18
CA GLU A 83 -19.86 -0.26 7.78
C GLU A 83 -19.95 1.01 6.92
N ASN A 84 -19.88 0.84 5.60
CA ASN A 84 -19.93 1.93 4.63
C ASN A 84 -18.82 2.98 4.83
N VAL A 85 -17.66 2.55 5.34
CA VAL A 85 -16.51 3.41 5.57
C VAL A 85 -15.89 3.75 4.22
N ALA A 86 -15.91 5.03 3.84
CA ALA A 86 -15.35 5.48 2.58
C ALA A 86 -13.82 5.27 2.52
N TYR A 87 -13.30 5.07 1.31
CA TYR A 87 -11.86 5.13 1.07
C TYR A 87 -11.28 6.47 1.59
N ASP A 88 -10.07 6.43 2.15
CA ASP A 88 -9.40 7.55 2.80
C ASP A 88 -10.13 8.16 4.01
N ALA A 89 -11.20 7.53 4.52
CA ALA A 89 -11.78 7.97 5.78
C ALA A 89 -10.76 7.76 6.91
N LYS A 90 -10.55 8.78 7.75
CA LYS A 90 -9.72 8.64 8.94
C LYS A 90 -10.51 7.81 9.95
N VAL A 91 -9.93 6.71 10.37
CA VAL A 91 -10.48 5.79 11.37
C VAL A 91 -9.57 5.81 12.58
N THR A 92 -10.16 5.90 13.77
CA THR A 92 -9.47 5.68 15.04
C THR A 92 -10.19 4.56 15.77
N VAL A 93 -9.47 3.52 16.18
CA VAL A 93 -9.98 2.49 17.09
C VAL A 93 -9.46 2.75 18.49
N THR A 94 -10.31 2.58 19.50
CA THR A 94 -9.96 2.82 20.91
C THR A 94 -10.55 1.74 21.80
N LYS A 95 -9.72 1.17 22.68
CA LYS A 95 -10.14 0.22 23.71
C LYS A 95 -9.29 0.41 24.97
N ALA A 96 -9.97 0.70 26.09
CA ALA A 96 -9.31 0.85 27.38
C ALA A 96 -8.55 -0.44 27.76
N GLY A 97 -7.32 -0.28 28.28
CA GLY A 97 -6.44 -1.39 28.65
C GLY A 97 -5.81 -2.14 27.47
N ALA A 98 -6.04 -1.71 26.22
CA ALA A 98 -5.26 -2.24 25.09
C ALA A 98 -3.83 -1.68 25.13
N THR A 99 -2.86 -2.55 24.93
CA THR A 99 -1.43 -2.21 24.86
C THR A 99 -0.94 -2.14 23.42
N SER A 100 -1.58 -2.86 22.51
CA SER A 100 -1.34 -2.77 21.07
C SER A 100 -2.53 -3.25 20.25
N TRP A 101 -2.45 -3.06 18.94
CA TRP A 101 -3.44 -3.47 17.96
C TRP A 101 -2.79 -4.38 16.93
N THR A 102 -3.49 -5.43 16.54
CA THR A 102 -3.04 -6.36 15.49
C THR A 102 -4.03 -6.46 14.34
N VAL A 103 -3.51 -6.71 13.15
CA VAL A 103 -4.26 -7.04 11.94
C VAL A 103 -3.58 -8.25 11.30
N ASN A 104 -4.34 -9.29 10.99
CA ASN A 104 -3.79 -10.56 10.48
C ASN A 104 -2.64 -11.12 11.35
N GLY A 105 -2.72 -10.92 12.67
CA GLY A 105 -1.70 -11.34 13.64
C GLY A 105 -0.46 -10.45 13.74
N ALA A 106 -0.29 -9.45 12.87
CA ALA A 106 0.83 -8.51 12.92
C ALA A 106 0.47 -7.24 13.71
N THR A 107 1.38 -6.74 14.54
CA THR A 107 1.18 -5.49 15.29
C THR A 107 1.19 -4.28 14.36
N VAL A 108 0.16 -3.44 14.44
CA VAL A 108 -0.04 -2.26 13.57
C VAL A 108 0.04 -0.94 14.31
N GLY A 109 -0.10 -0.96 15.63
CA GLY A 109 -0.07 0.22 16.50
C GLY A 109 0.06 -0.16 17.97
N TYR A 110 0.57 0.77 18.77
CA TYR A 110 0.75 0.62 20.22
C TYR A 110 -0.12 1.59 21.00
N GLY A 111 -0.51 1.19 22.21
CA GLY A 111 -1.38 1.94 23.11
C GLY A 111 -2.86 1.66 22.92
N GLU A 112 -3.67 2.36 23.71
CA GLU A 112 -5.13 2.15 23.76
C GLU A 112 -5.84 2.55 22.46
N SER A 113 -5.20 3.38 21.63
CA SER A 113 -5.78 3.88 20.38
C SER A 113 -4.84 3.71 19.20
N TYR A 114 -5.41 3.40 18.04
CA TYR A 114 -4.69 3.34 16.76
C TYR A 114 -5.48 4.06 15.67
N SER A 115 -4.80 4.89 14.88
CA SER A 115 -5.41 5.65 13.78
C SER A 115 -4.81 5.29 12.44
N PHE A 116 -5.66 5.13 11.43
CA PHE A 116 -5.28 4.80 10.06
C PHE A 116 -6.27 5.40 9.06
N PHE A 117 -5.93 5.35 7.76
CA PHE A 117 -6.86 5.68 6.69
C PHE A 117 -7.44 4.39 6.10
N CYS A 118 -8.76 4.34 5.96
CA CYS A 118 -9.46 3.18 5.44
C CYS A 118 -9.15 2.99 3.95
N ALA A 119 -8.68 1.81 3.57
CA ALA A 119 -8.35 1.47 2.18
C ALA A 119 -8.88 0.09 1.75
N SER A 120 -9.39 -0.69 2.70
CA SER A 120 -9.99 -2.01 2.50
C SER A 120 -10.84 -2.39 3.69
N ASP A 121 -11.55 -3.51 3.58
CA ASP A 121 -12.04 -4.21 4.76
C ASP A 121 -10.86 -4.55 5.68
N ILE A 122 -11.07 -4.38 6.98
CA ILE A 122 -10.03 -4.61 7.98
C ILE A 122 -10.64 -5.08 9.30
N GLU A 123 -9.98 -6.04 9.93
CA GLU A 123 -10.35 -6.54 11.25
C GLU A 123 -9.16 -6.37 12.19
N LEU A 124 -9.37 -5.58 13.24
CA LEU A 124 -8.37 -5.26 14.23
C LEU A 124 -8.67 -6.02 15.52
N THR A 125 -7.62 -6.58 16.12
CA THR A 125 -7.70 -7.20 17.45
C THR A 125 -6.89 -6.35 18.43
N ALA A 126 -7.56 -5.85 19.46
CA ALA A 126 -6.89 -5.22 20.59
C ALA A 126 -6.18 -6.30 21.43
N VAL A 127 -4.91 -6.03 21.76
CA VAL A 127 -4.08 -6.90 22.58
C VAL A 127 -3.89 -6.23 23.94
N THR A 128 -3.96 -7.03 25.00
CA THR A 128 -3.60 -6.60 26.37
C THR A 128 -2.49 -7.51 26.85
N LYS A 129 -1.29 -6.96 26.97
CA LYS A 129 -0.10 -7.70 27.40
C LYS A 129 0.78 -6.83 28.28
N ALA A 130 1.29 -7.39 29.37
CA ALA A 130 2.32 -6.72 30.17
C ALA A 130 3.58 -6.45 29.33
N ASP A 131 4.16 -5.27 29.50
CA ASP A 131 5.44 -4.86 28.89
C ASP A 131 5.48 -4.87 27.35
N ASP A 132 4.36 -4.54 26.71
CA ASP A 132 4.29 -4.38 25.26
C ASP A 132 4.79 -3.00 24.84
N THR A 133 6.11 -2.88 24.67
CA THR A 133 6.77 -1.64 24.28
C THR A 133 6.81 -1.46 22.76
N SER A 134 6.86 -0.19 22.33
CA SER A 134 6.95 0.17 20.92
C SER A 134 8.19 -0.44 20.27
N LYS A 135 8.01 -1.09 19.12
CA LYS A 135 9.08 -1.68 18.30
C LYS A 135 8.88 -1.30 16.84
N THR A 136 9.97 -1.26 16.09
CA THR A 136 9.89 -1.08 14.65
C THR A 136 9.39 -2.37 14.00
N GLN A 137 8.25 -2.27 13.32
CA GLN A 137 7.64 -3.37 12.59
C GLN A 137 6.91 -2.82 11.37
N VAL A 138 6.73 -3.63 10.34
CA VAL A 138 5.94 -3.27 9.17
C VAL A 138 5.08 -4.47 8.78
N ALA A 139 3.84 -4.22 8.42
CA ALA A 139 2.86 -5.25 8.11
C ALA A 139 2.04 -4.86 6.89
N ILE A 140 1.86 -5.78 5.94
CA ILE A 140 0.84 -5.65 4.90
C ILE A 140 -0.50 -6.03 5.52
N VAL A 141 -1.40 -5.06 5.64
CA VAL A 141 -2.71 -5.22 6.27
C VAL A 141 -3.80 -5.57 5.27
N SER A 142 -3.54 -5.37 3.97
CA SER A 142 -4.50 -5.65 2.91
C SER A 142 -3.82 -5.91 1.57
N THR A 143 -4.39 -6.87 0.84
CA THR A 143 -4.01 -7.22 -0.53
C THR A 143 -5.28 -7.51 -1.31
N THR A 144 -5.74 -6.55 -2.11
CA THR A 144 -7.05 -6.62 -2.76
C THR A 144 -6.98 -6.09 -4.17
N ARG A 145 -7.89 -6.55 -5.03
CA ARG A 145 -8.05 -5.95 -6.37
C ARG A 145 -9.06 -4.80 -6.28
N PRO A 146 -8.65 -3.56 -6.59
CA PRO A 146 -9.58 -2.43 -6.63
C PRO A 146 -10.60 -2.53 -7.78
N SER A 147 -10.33 -3.36 -8.79
CA SER A 147 -11.21 -3.58 -9.94
C SER A 147 -11.27 -5.06 -10.30
N ALA A 148 -12.47 -5.57 -10.54
CA ALA A 148 -12.68 -6.94 -11.02
C ALA A 148 -12.23 -7.14 -12.49
N THR A 149 -12.12 -6.06 -13.27
CA THR A 149 -11.73 -6.11 -14.69
C THR A 149 -10.24 -5.93 -14.92
N ASP A 150 -9.53 -5.23 -14.03
CA ASP A 150 -8.12 -4.86 -14.27
C ASP A 150 -7.13 -5.75 -13.54
N CYS A 151 -5.91 -5.85 -14.07
CA CYS A 151 -4.88 -6.72 -13.51
C CYS A 151 -4.12 -6.08 -12.33
N ASP A 152 -4.64 -5.02 -11.72
CA ASP A 152 -3.99 -4.30 -10.62
C ASP A 152 -4.36 -4.90 -9.26
N VAL A 153 -3.40 -4.96 -8.34
CA VAL A 153 -3.59 -5.33 -6.93
C VAL A 153 -3.06 -4.20 -6.05
N LEU A 154 -3.88 -3.76 -5.11
CA LEU A 154 -3.52 -2.84 -4.06
C LEU A 154 -2.98 -3.61 -2.86
N PHE A 155 -1.72 -3.35 -2.53
CA PHE A 155 -1.09 -3.75 -1.27
C PHE A 155 -1.06 -2.53 -0.35
N VAL A 156 -1.63 -2.65 0.85
CA VAL A 156 -1.60 -1.62 1.89
C VAL A 156 -0.78 -2.13 3.05
N ALA A 157 0.20 -1.34 3.49
CA ALA A 157 1.01 -1.65 4.65
C ALA A 157 0.98 -0.51 5.67
N THR A 158 1.23 -0.87 6.92
CA THR A 158 1.43 0.06 8.03
C THR A 158 2.73 -0.30 8.74
N ARG A 159 3.31 0.67 9.44
CA ARG A 159 4.46 0.41 10.32
C ARG A 159 4.30 1.07 11.67
N THR A 160 5.01 0.51 12.64
CA THR A 160 5.37 1.15 13.90
C THR A 160 6.87 1.43 13.89
N VAL A 161 7.33 2.38 14.72
CA VAL A 161 8.74 2.73 14.85
C VAL A 161 9.07 2.77 16.34
N ALA A 162 10.15 2.09 16.73
CA ALA A 162 10.66 2.14 18.09
C ALA A 162 11.05 3.57 18.47
N ASP A 163 10.89 3.94 19.75
CA ASP A 163 11.07 5.33 20.21
C ASP A 163 12.49 5.89 19.98
N ASN A 164 13.49 5.01 19.89
CA ASN A 164 14.89 5.33 19.68
C ASN A 164 15.36 5.17 18.22
N GLU A 165 14.44 4.96 17.28
CA GLU A 165 14.74 4.78 15.86
C GLU A 165 14.15 5.88 14.99
N THR A 166 14.84 6.19 13.89
CA THR A 166 14.40 7.16 12.89
C THR A 166 14.27 6.49 11.53
N VAL A 167 13.20 6.80 10.79
CA VAL A 167 12.98 6.21 9.45
C VAL A 167 13.93 6.82 8.43
N VAL A 168 14.73 5.97 7.79
CA VAL A 168 15.66 6.34 6.70
C VAL A 168 14.97 6.20 5.35
N SER A 169 14.31 5.07 5.12
CA SER A 169 13.54 4.81 3.89
C SER A 169 12.47 3.77 4.15
N GLN A 170 11.46 3.70 3.28
CA GLN A 170 10.42 2.69 3.36
C GLN A 170 9.77 2.47 2.00
N GLY A 171 9.09 1.35 1.83
CA GLY A 171 8.37 1.06 0.61
C GLY A 171 8.03 -0.40 0.45
N PHE A 172 8.05 -0.88 -0.80
CA PHE A 172 7.78 -2.27 -1.14
C PHE A 172 8.84 -2.81 -2.08
N VAL A 173 9.25 -4.05 -1.82
CA VAL A 173 9.89 -4.93 -2.80
C VAL A 173 8.78 -5.78 -3.41
N TYR A 174 8.73 -5.90 -4.74
CA TYR A 174 7.62 -6.57 -5.42
C TYR A 174 8.04 -7.22 -6.75
N GLY A 175 7.22 -8.12 -7.27
CA GLY A 175 7.45 -8.73 -8.58
C GLY A 175 6.43 -9.79 -8.97
N LYS A 176 6.60 -10.30 -10.21
CA LYS A 176 5.77 -11.35 -10.79
C LYS A 176 6.35 -12.72 -10.45
N ASN A 177 5.49 -13.63 -10.00
CA ASN A 177 5.83 -15.02 -9.67
C ASN A 177 7.05 -15.10 -8.75
N VAL A 178 7.05 -14.22 -7.75
CA VAL A 178 8.04 -14.15 -6.68
C VAL A 178 7.70 -15.12 -5.56
N THR A 179 8.72 -15.57 -4.85
CA THR A 179 8.61 -16.21 -3.54
C THR A 179 8.94 -15.21 -2.43
N ALA A 180 8.64 -15.54 -1.18
CA ALA A 180 8.97 -14.69 -0.04
C ALA A 180 10.47 -14.36 0.05
N SER A 181 11.35 -15.30 -0.32
CA SER A 181 12.81 -15.10 -0.33
C SER A 181 13.31 -14.20 -1.46
N ASP A 182 12.56 -14.05 -2.55
CA ASP A 182 12.92 -13.12 -3.62
C ASP A 182 12.73 -11.66 -3.20
N LEU A 183 11.79 -11.41 -2.28
CA LEU A 183 11.30 -10.08 -1.92
C LEU A 183 12.18 -9.39 -0.87
N THR A 184 13.44 -9.13 -1.24
CA THR A 184 14.38 -8.37 -0.42
C THR A 184 15.06 -7.27 -1.26
N LEU A 185 15.56 -6.23 -0.60
CA LEU A 185 16.24 -5.10 -1.26
C LEU A 185 17.48 -5.55 -2.05
N GLU A 186 18.20 -6.56 -1.55
CA GLU A 186 19.41 -7.12 -2.18
C GLU A 186 19.11 -7.87 -3.49
N ASN A 187 17.85 -8.23 -3.71
CA ASN A 187 17.40 -8.95 -4.89
C ASN A 187 16.80 -8.04 -5.97
N VAL A 188 16.66 -6.74 -5.71
CA VAL A 188 16.16 -5.78 -6.70
C VAL A 188 16.99 -5.84 -7.99
N GLY A 189 16.32 -5.92 -9.13
CA GLY A 189 16.92 -6.08 -10.47
C GLY A 189 17.23 -7.53 -10.87
N LYS A 190 17.21 -8.47 -9.93
CA LYS A 190 17.35 -9.91 -10.24
C LYS A 190 16.05 -10.50 -10.76
N THR A 191 16.17 -11.59 -11.49
CA THR A 191 15.03 -12.41 -11.90
C THR A 191 14.56 -13.21 -10.69
N ALA A 192 13.25 -13.23 -10.42
CA ALA A 192 12.67 -13.98 -9.32
C ALA A 192 12.81 -15.49 -9.53
N SER A 193 12.63 -16.28 -8.47
CA SER A 193 12.90 -17.73 -8.48
C SER A 193 11.70 -18.60 -8.85
N GLY A 194 10.49 -18.05 -8.89
CA GLY A 194 9.29 -18.81 -9.27
C GLY A 194 9.22 -19.16 -10.77
N THR A 195 8.19 -19.91 -11.16
CA THR A 195 7.99 -20.32 -12.56
C THR A 195 7.50 -19.15 -13.42
N ASN A 196 8.08 -18.98 -14.62
CA ASN A 196 7.82 -17.83 -15.50
C ASN A 196 7.95 -16.46 -14.77
N PRO A 197 9.11 -16.20 -14.13
CA PRO A 197 9.28 -15.09 -13.20
C PRO A 197 9.43 -13.75 -13.90
N GLY A 198 9.09 -12.69 -13.17
CA GLY A 198 9.50 -11.33 -13.50
C GLY A 198 10.82 -10.93 -12.86
N LYS A 199 11.14 -9.64 -12.97
CA LYS A 199 12.19 -8.99 -12.19
C LYS A 199 11.65 -8.57 -10.82
N VAL A 200 12.49 -8.69 -9.79
CA VAL A 200 12.25 -8.06 -8.49
C VAL A 200 12.48 -6.55 -8.64
N ARG A 201 11.53 -5.76 -8.14
CA ARG A 201 11.52 -4.30 -8.23
C ARG A 201 11.32 -3.70 -6.84
N VAL A 202 11.62 -2.41 -6.73
CA VAL A 202 11.40 -1.63 -5.51
C VAL A 202 10.63 -0.35 -5.83
N ILE A 203 9.77 0.06 -4.93
CA ILE A 203 9.22 1.42 -4.87
C ILE A 203 9.53 1.98 -3.49
N TYR A 204 9.89 3.26 -3.44
CA TYR A 204 10.09 4.00 -2.18
C TYR A 204 8.90 4.92 -1.94
N ASN A 205 8.34 4.88 -0.74
CA ASN A 205 7.25 5.73 -0.32
C ASN A 205 7.75 6.83 0.64
N ASN A 206 6.94 7.87 0.83
CA ASN A 206 7.25 8.98 1.74
C ASN A 206 7.50 8.45 3.17
N THR A 207 8.65 8.79 3.75
CA THR A 207 9.11 8.33 5.07
C THR A 207 8.28 8.86 6.24
N ASN A 208 7.50 9.92 6.05
CA ASN A 208 6.66 10.50 7.09
C ASN A 208 5.29 9.81 7.23
N ALA A 209 4.90 8.96 6.27
CA ALA A 209 3.58 8.33 6.29
C ALA A 209 3.56 7.06 7.17
N SER A 210 2.63 6.97 8.14
CA SER A 210 2.36 5.77 8.98
C SER A 210 1.94 4.55 8.14
N GLN A 211 1.11 4.83 7.14
CA GLN A 211 0.57 3.87 6.18
C GLN A 211 1.21 4.10 4.81
N ILE A 212 1.54 3.02 4.11
CA ILE A 212 2.08 3.03 2.75
C ILE A 212 1.28 2.11 1.82
N GLY A 213 1.37 2.36 0.51
CA GLY A 213 0.60 1.64 -0.50
C GLY A 213 1.40 1.41 -1.78
N LEU A 214 1.16 0.25 -2.38
CA LEU A 214 1.64 -0.16 -3.69
C LEU A 214 0.44 -0.59 -4.52
N ASN A 215 0.18 0.09 -5.64
CA ASN A 215 -0.68 -0.44 -6.69
C ASN A 215 0.21 -1.14 -7.72
N TYR A 216 0.14 -2.47 -7.79
CA TYR A 216 0.95 -3.30 -8.67
C TYR A 216 0.15 -4.46 -9.25
N GLY A 217 0.21 -4.58 -10.56
CA GLY A 217 -0.48 -5.60 -11.33
C GLY A 217 0.43 -6.40 -12.27
N LEU A 218 -0.14 -7.46 -12.84
CA LEU A 218 0.48 -8.20 -13.94
C LEU A 218 -0.06 -7.70 -15.29
N THR A 219 0.64 -7.99 -16.39
CA THR A 219 0.13 -7.65 -17.75
C THR A 219 -1.14 -8.44 -18.12
N ALA A 220 -1.32 -9.62 -17.53
CA ALA A 220 -2.50 -10.46 -17.66
C ALA A 220 -2.83 -11.07 -16.30
N LYS A 221 -4.10 -11.40 -16.07
CA LYS A 221 -4.59 -12.08 -14.85
C LYS A 221 -4.17 -13.55 -14.83
N THR A 222 -2.87 -13.80 -14.86
CA THR A 222 -2.28 -15.14 -14.89
C THR A 222 -0.95 -15.11 -14.15
N GLY A 223 -0.86 -15.93 -13.10
CA GLY A 223 0.29 -15.99 -12.19
C GLY A 223 0.03 -15.25 -10.89
N VAL A 224 1.12 -14.86 -10.22
CA VAL A 224 1.12 -14.28 -8.88
C VAL A 224 1.76 -12.89 -8.91
N ALA A 225 1.06 -11.88 -8.40
CA ALA A 225 1.65 -10.61 -8.02
C ALA A 225 2.05 -10.68 -6.54
N GLY A 226 3.33 -10.52 -6.24
CA GLY A 226 3.82 -10.56 -4.85
C GLY A 226 4.51 -9.28 -4.43
N ALA A 227 4.35 -8.93 -3.16
CA ALA A 227 4.98 -7.77 -2.55
C ALA A 227 5.35 -8.04 -1.08
N ARG A 228 6.39 -7.35 -0.62
CA ARG A 228 6.83 -7.31 0.78
C ARG A 228 7.11 -5.87 1.14
N ALA A 229 6.46 -5.37 2.18
CA ALA A 229 6.71 -4.02 2.66
C ALA A 229 8.02 -4.01 3.47
N PHE A 230 8.74 -2.90 3.42
CA PHE A 230 9.95 -2.71 4.21
C PHE A 230 9.99 -1.32 4.86
N VAL A 231 10.67 -1.24 5.99
CA VAL A 231 11.13 0.01 6.59
C VAL A 231 12.60 -0.15 6.96
N VAL A 232 13.41 0.83 6.55
CA VAL A 232 14.80 0.98 6.97
C VAL A 232 14.85 2.09 8.01
N THR A 233 15.40 1.80 9.17
CA THR A 233 15.59 2.78 10.24
C THR A 233 17.06 2.94 10.59
N LYS A 234 17.34 3.98 11.36
CA LYS A 234 18.61 4.23 12.00
C LYS A 234 18.38 4.39 13.50
N ASP A 235 19.12 3.65 14.30
CA ASP A 235 19.08 3.75 15.76
C ASP A 235 19.93 4.94 16.28
N ALA A 236 19.89 5.17 17.59
CA ALA A 236 20.63 6.25 18.24
C ALA A 236 22.16 6.15 18.08
N ASP A 237 22.70 4.95 17.86
CA ASP A 237 24.13 4.70 17.65
C ASP A 237 24.54 4.85 16.17
N GLY A 238 23.55 5.06 15.29
CA GLY A 238 23.76 5.24 13.85
C GLY A 238 23.72 3.93 13.05
N ASN A 239 23.44 2.78 13.67
CA ASN A 239 23.30 1.53 12.96
C ASN A 239 22.01 1.52 12.14
N VAL A 240 22.09 0.90 10.96
CA VAL A 240 20.97 0.81 10.02
C VAL A 240 20.33 -0.56 10.10
N HIS A 241 19.02 -0.58 10.33
CA HIS A 241 18.22 -1.81 10.44
C HIS A 241 17.20 -1.86 9.32
N THR A 242 16.97 -3.04 8.75
CA THR A 242 15.91 -3.25 7.75
C THR A 242 14.90 -4.24 8.28
N TYR A 243 13.65 -3.81 8.33
CA TYR A 243 12.52 -4.62 8.76
C TYR A 243 11.63 -4.90 7.55
N TYR A 244 11.13 -6.13 7.47
CA TYR A 244 10.23 -6.55 6.42
C TYR A 244 8.94 -7.10 7.02
N SER A 245 7.83 -6.93 6.29
CA SER A 245 6.58 -7.61 6.59
C SER A 245 6.68 -9.08 6.23
N GLU A 246 5.66 -9.88 6.58
CA GLU A 246 5.41 -11.10 5.84
C GLU A 246 5.17 -10.78 4.35
N ALA A 247 5.56 -11.71 3.47
CA ALA A 247 5.28 -11.56 2.05
C ALA A 247 3.78 -11.72 1.80
N SER A 248 3.22 -10.85 0.95
CA SER A 248 1.84 -10.96 0.51
C SER A 248 1.79 -11.29 -0.97
N LEU A 249 1.03 -12.33 -1.32
CA LEU A 249 0.92 -12.86 -2.65
C LEU A 249 -0.54 -12.83 -3.08
N TYR A 250 -0.80 -12.29 -4.26
CA TYR A 250 -2.09 -12.35 -4.92
C TYR A 250 -1.98 -13.27 -6.13
N ASP A 251 -2.61 -14.45 -6.04
CA ASP A 251 -2.67 -15.42 -7.15
C ASP A 251 -3.91 -15.13 -8.00
N TYR A 252 -3.71 -14.79 -9.26
CA TYR A 252 -4.80 -14.57 -10.22
C TYR A 252 -5.49 -15.85 -10.66
N ASN A 253 -4.92 -17.01 -10.35
CA ASN A 253 -5.48 -18.32 -10.72
C ASN A 253 -6.29 -18.95 -9.58
N ALA A 254 -6.30 -18.34 -8.39
CA ALA A 254 -6.99 -18.83 -7.21
C ALA A 254 -8.49 -18.49 -7.19
#